data_AF-A0A953J8Y9-F1
#
_entry.id   AF-A0A953J8Y9-F1
#
_cell.length_a   1.000
_cell.length_b   1.000
_cell.length_c   1.000
_cell.angle_alpha   90.00
_cell.angle_beta   90.00
_cell.angle_gamma   90.00
#
_symmetry.space_group_name_H-M   'P 1'
#
loop_
_entity.id
_entity.type
_entity.pdbx_description
1 polymer ?
#
loop_
_entity_poly.entity_id
_entity_poly.type
_entity_poly.pdbx_seq_one_letter_code
_entity_poly.pdbx_strand_id
1 'polypeptide(L)'
;MKFIKIIFGLFMSIVFLFPIVASAGRLSEPEELARLINKISERQSKNLKQFEKKTKAYFFDTQKPETIEGLLKELQPGEIITTLVFSNLSKKPAKDIVAMKKAGVDWPDMAAKMKINLKAAVKEVKDFRLGIG
;
A
#
# COMPACT_ATOMS: atom_id res chain seq x y z
N MET A 1 -0.47 -26.08 -62.14
CA MET A 1 -1.38 -25.62 -61.07
C MET A 1 -1.33 -26.54 -59.83
N LYS A 2 -0.24 -26.54 -59.06
CA LYS A 2 -0.16 -27.29 -57.78
C LYS A 2 0.62 -26.57 -56.66
N PHE A 3 1.05 -25.32 -56.89
CA PHE A 3 1.86 -24.57 -55.91
C PHE A 3 1.08 -23.52 -55.10
N ILE A 4 -0.18 -23.25 -55.44
CA ILE A 4 -0.95 -22.16 -54.83
C ILE A 4 -1.71 -22.61 -53.55
N LYS A 5 -1.88 -23.92 -53.32
CA LYS A 5 -2.65 -24.42 -52.17
C LYS A 5 -1.89 -24.56 -50.85
N ILE A 6 -0.56 -24.42 -50.84
CA ILE A 6 0.24 -24.61 -49.62
C ILE A 6 0.40 -23.31 -48.83
N ILE A 7 0.37 -22.15 -49.50
CA ILE A 7 0.62 -20.86 -48.84
C ILE A 7 -0.59 -20.38 -48.03
N PHE A 8 -1.81 -20.80 -48.37
CA PHE A 8 -3.03 -20.41 -47.63
C PHE A 8 -3.29 -21.23 -46.35
N GLY A 9 -2.62 -22.38 -46.18
CA GLY A 9 -2.76 -23.22 -44.99
C GLY A 9 -1.87 -22.80 -43.82
N LEU A 10 -0.85 -21.96 -44.06
CA LEU A 10 0.13 -21.56 -43.04
C LEU A 10 -0.20 -20.23 -42.35
N PHE A 11 -1.11 -19.43 -42.92
CA PHE A 11 -1.45 -18.10 -42.39
C PHE A 11 -2.56 -18.11 -41.33
N MET A 12 -3.18 -19.27 -41.08
CA MET A 12 -4.30 -19.41 -40.14
C MET A 12 -3.90 -20.08 -38.81
N SER A 13 -2.60 -20.09 -38.47
CA SER A 13 -2.09 -20.68 -37.22
C SER A 13 -1.43 -19.66 -36.28
N ILE A 14 -1.29 -18.39 -36.69
CA ILE A 14 -0.49 -17.38 -35.95
C ILE A 14 -1.33 -16.54 -34.97
N VAL A 15 -2.64 -16.76 -34.86
CA VAL A 15 -3.49 -16.01 -33.91
C VAL A 15 -3.61 -16.71 -32.54
N PHE A 16 -3.05 -17.91 -32.36
CA PHE A 16 -3.29 -18.74 -31.17
C PHE A 16 -2.13 -18.80 -30.14
N LEU A 17 -1.14 -17.90 -30.26
CA LEU A 17 -0.03 -17.81 -29.31
C LEU A 17 0.25 -16.38 -28.84
N PHE A 18 -0.78 -15.55 -28.75
CA PHE A 18 -0.72 -14.52 -27.73
C PHE A 18 -1.10 -15.19 -26.42
N PRO A 19 -0.20 -15.30 -25.44
CA PRO A 19 -0.69 -15.30 -24.07
C PRO A 19 -1.49 -14.01 -23.97
N ILE A 20 -2.82 -14.12 -23.93
CA ILE A 20 -3.60 -13.18 -23.16
C ILE A 20 -2.96 -13.33 -21.79
N VAL A 21 -1.97 -12.49 -21.50
CA VAL A 21 -1.42 -12.34 -20.17
C VAL A 21 -2.64 -11.92 -19.40
N ALA A 22 -3.25 -12.90 -18.75
CA ALA A 22 -4.22 -12.68 -17.71
C ALA A 22 -3.41 -11.99 -16.61
N SER A 23 -3.20 -10.69 -16.80
CA SER A 23 -2.96 -9.74 -15.73
C SER A 23 -4.24 -9.74 -14.92
N ALA A 24 -4.46 -10.82 -14.17
CA ALA A 24 -5.40 -10.84 -13.07
C ALA A 24 -5.01 -9.63 -12.20
N GLY A 25 -5.87 -8.60 -12.24
CA GLY A 25 -5.54 -7.21 -11.94
C GLY A 25 -4.68 -7.03 -10.71
N ARG A 26 -3.38 -6.78 -10.92
CA ARG A 26 -2.49 -6.29 -9.88
C ARG A 26 -2.86 -4.82 -9.70
N LEU A 27 -3.45 -4.48 -8.55
CA LEU A 27 -3.73 -3.09 -8.20
C LEU A 27 -2.45 -2.28 -8.30
N SER A 28 -2.57 -1.02 -8.73
CA SER A 28 -1.44 -0.09 -8.65
C SER A 28 -1.05 0.15 -7.18
N GLU A 29 0.18 0.55 -6.89
CA GLU A 29 0.64 0.80 -5.52
C GLU A 29 -0.25 1.82 -4.76
N PRO A 30 -0.73 2.93 -5.37
CA PRO A 30 -1.70 3.83 -4.74
C PRO A 30 -3.01 3.13 -4.34
N GLU A 31 -3.55 2.31 -5.24
CA GLU A 31 -4.79 1.57 -5.00
C GLU A 31 -4.61 0.48 -3.96
N GLU A 32 -3.49 -0.24 -3.97
CA GLU A 32 -3.17 -1.24 -2.96
C GLU A 32 -3.02 -0.57 -1.58
N LEU A 33 -2.36 0.58 -1.50
CA LEU A 33 -2.25 1.35 -0.25
C LEU A 33 -3.62 1.79 0.27
N ALA A 34 -4.44 2.40 -0.59
CA ALA A 34 -5.80 2.84 -0.22
C ALA A 34 -6.66 1.67 0.28
N ARG A 35 -6.58 0.52 -0.41
CA ARG A 35 -7.28 -0.71 0.00
C ARG A 35 -6.78 -1.22 1.35
N LEU A 36 -5.47 -1.18 1.61
CA LEU A 36 -4.90 -1.59 2.88
C LEU A 36 -5.35 -0.68 4.03
N ILE A 37 -5.31 0.63 3.82
CA ILE A 37 -5.78 1.63 4.78
C ILE A 37 -7.23 1.31 5.19
N ASN A 38 -8.14 1.21 4.22
CA ASN A 38 -9.55 0.93 4.49
C ASN A 38 -9.73 -0.38 5.25
N LYS A 39 -9.06 -1.46 4.80
CA LYS A 39 -9.18 -2.77 5.42
C LYS A 39 -8.64 -2.81 6.86
N ILE A 40 -7.56 -2.09 7.14
CA ILE A 40 -7.01 -1.96 8.50
C ILE A 40 -7.98 -1.17 9.36
N SER A 41 -8.45 -0.01 8.89
CA SER A 41 -9.45 0.81 9.61
C SER A 41 -10.70 0.00 9.94
N GLU A 42 -11.34 -0.64 8.95
CA GLU A 42 -12.56 -1.45 9.17
C GLU A 42 -12.39 -2.55 10.22
N ARG A 43 -11.25 -3.26 10.20
CA ARG A 43 -11.00 -4.37 11.13
C ARG A 43 -10.61 -3.91 12.51
N GLN A 44 -9.71 -2.93 12.59
CA GLN A 44 -9.07 -2.53 13.85
C GLN A 44 -9.90 -1.52 14.63
N SER A 45 -10.79 -0.77 13.99
CA SER A 45 -11.72 0.14 14.68
C SER A 45 -12.65 -0.57 15.67
N LYS A 46 -12.85 -1.89 15.52
CA LYS A 46 -13.66 -2.70 16.46
C LYS A 46 -12.94 -3.01 17.77
N ASN A 47 -11.62 -2.94 17.81
CA ASN A 47 -10.83 -3.21 19.02
C ASN A 47 -9.59 -2.30 19.09
N LEU A 48 -9.83 -1.03 19.41
CA LEU A 48 -8.79 -0.01 19.47
C LEU A 48 -7.71 -0.30 20.53
N LYS A 49 -8.07 -0.93 21.66
CA LYS A 49 -7.08 -1.30 22.70
C LYS A 49 -6.07 -2.33 22.19
N GLN A 50 -6.54 -3.36 21.50
CA GLN A 50 -5.66 -4.36 20.91
C GLN A 50 -4.84 -3.77 19.75
N PHE A 51 -5.47 -2.92 18.94
CA PHE A 51 -4.78 -2.21 17.87
C PHE A 51 -3.63 -1.35 18.42
N GLU A 52 -3.88 -0.52 19.44
CA GLU A 52 -2.87 0.29 20.10
C GLU A 52 -1.70 -0.56 20.62
N LYS A 53 -2.00 -1.64 21.34
CA LYS A 53 -0.97 -2.56 21.86
C LYS A 53 -0.11 -3.12 20.73
N LYS A 54 -0.73 -3.57 19.63
CA LYS A 54 -0.03 -4.10 18.46
C LYS A 54 0.83 -3.04 17.77
N THR A 55 0.29 -1.84 17.58
CA THR A 55 0.99 -0.72 16.94
C THR A 55 2.20 -0.29 17.76
N LYS A 56 2.05 -0.17 19.09
CA LYS A 56 3.17 0.10 20.01
C LYS A 56 4.24 -0.98 19.90
N ALA A 57 3.85 -2.25 19.91
CA ALA A 57 4.80 -3.36 19.80
C ALA A 57 5.51 -3.41 18.45
N TYR A 58 4.85 -3.06 17.34
CA TYR A 58 5.47 -3.11 16.01
C TYR A 58 6.42 -1.93 15.76
N PHE A 59 6.07 -0.74 16.22
CA PHE A 59 6.86 0.48 15.96
C PHE A 59 7.72 0.92 17.15
N PHE A 60 7.91 0.07 18.17
CA PHE A 60 8.58 0.45 19.43
C PHE A 60 10.00 1.01 19.22
N ASP A 61 10.74 0.47 18.25
CA ASP A 61 12.12 0.90 17.95
C ASP A 61 12.18 2.27 17.25
N THR A 62 11.09 2.69 16.62
CA THR A 62 11.09 3.87 15.74
C THR A 62 10.20 5.00 16.24
N GLN A 63 9.24 4.71 17.11
CA GLN A 63 8.19 5.64 17.51
C GLN A 63 7.93 5.54 19.01
N LYS A 64 7.88 6.68 19.69
CA LYS A 64 7.55 6.71 21.11
C LYS A 64 6.06 6.37 21.34
N PRO A 65 5.71 5.66 22.43
CA PRO A 65 4.32 5.29 22.72
C PRO A 65 3.35 6.48 22.70
N GLU A 66 3.79 7.65 23.18
CA GLU A 66 2.96 8.86 23.25
C GLU A 66 2.61 9.41 21.86
N THR A 67 3.47 9.17 20.87
CA THR A 67 3.19 9.55 19.48
C THR A 67 2.02 8.73 18.94
N ILE A 68 2.01 7.42 19.22
CA ILE A 68 0.95 6.51 18.79
C ILE A 68 -0.38 6.85 19.48
N GLU A 69 -0.34 7.14 20.78
CA GLU A 69 -1.51 7.61 21.54
C GLU A 69 -2.09 8.93 21.01
N GLY A 70 -1.22 9.86 20.61
CA GLY A 70 -1.64 11.10 19.97
C GLY A 70 -2.36 10.85 18.65
N LEU A 71 -1.80 9.99 17.79
CA LEU A 71 -2.39 9.65 16.49
C LEU A 71 -3.75 8.95 16.62
N LEU A 72 -3.94 8.11 17.65
CA LEU A 72 -5.21 7.43 17.94
C LEU A 72 -6.38 8.38 18.22
N LYS A 73 -6.11 9.63 18.63
CA LYS A 73 -7.14 10.64 18.89
C LYS A 73 -7.60 11.36 17.64
N GLU A 74 -6.80 11.32 16.57
CA GLU A 74 -6.97 12.20 15.41
C GLU A 74 -7.21 11.44 14.11
N LEU A 75 -6.72 10.21 14.00
CA LEU A 75 -6.71 9.43 12.76
C LEU A 75 -7.33 8.06 12.93
N GLN A 76 -7.79 7.48 11.82
CA GLN A 76 -8.26 6.09 11.81
C GLN A 76 -7.08 5.09 11.80
N PRO A 77 -7.28 3.85 12.27
CA PRO A 77 -6.21 2.85 12.36
C PRO A 77 -5.36 2.69 11.09
N GLY A 78 -5.96 2.61 9.90
CA GLY A 78 -5.21 2.48 8.65
C GLY A 78 -4.34 3.69 8.33
N GLU A 79 -4.82 4.90 8.64
CA GLU A 79 -4.09 6.15 8.46
C GLU A 79 -2.95 6.29 9.48
N ILE A 80 -3.15 5.83 10.72
CA ILE A 80 -2.11 5.79 11.75
C ILE A 80 -0.94 4.93 11.27
N ILE A 81 -1.21 3.71 10.81
CA ILE A 81 -0.14 2.81 10.33
C ILE A 81 0.60 3.43 9.14
N THR A 82 -0.13 3.99 8.19
CA THR A 82 0.48 4.65 7.02
C THR A 82 1.32 5.84 7.43
N THR A 83 0.86 6.63 8.41
CA THR A 83 1.60 7.75 8.97
C THR A 83 2.91 7.32 9.61
N LEU A 84 2.89 6.26 10.42
CA LEU A 84 4.08 5.72 11.09
C LEU A 84 5.08 5.13 10.08
N VAL A 85 4.59 4.40 9.08
CA VAL A 85 5.42 3.87 7.98
C VAL A 85 6.06 4.99 7.18
N PHE A 86 5.30 6.01 6.78
CA PHE A 86 5.85 7.14 6.03
C PHE A 86 6.88 7.91 6.88
N SER A 87 6.62 8.06 8.18
CA SER A 87 7.54 8.68 9.14
C SER A 87 8.85 7.89 9.20
N ASN A 88 8.78 6.56 9.30
CA ASN A 88 9.95 5.69 9.30
C ASN A 88 10.74 5.73 7.99
N LEU A 89 10.06 5.69 6.84
CA LEU A 89 10.69 5.67 5.51
C LEU A 89 11.28 7.02 5.11
N SER A 90 10.63 8.14 5.46
CA SER A 90 11.13 9.48 5.17
C SER A 90 12.07 10.05 6.23
N LYS A 91 12.19 9.38 7.39
CA LYS A 91 12.90 9.87 8.59
C LYS A 91 12.39 11.23 9.07
N LYS A 92 11.14 11.57 8.75
CA LYS A 92 10.48 12.80 9.22
C LYS A 92 9.55 12.51 10.40
N PRO A 93 9.29 13.48 11.27
CA PRO A 93 8.33 13.32 12.35
C PRO A 93 6.93 12.95 11.84
N ALA A 94 6.25 12.02 12.53
CA ALA A 94 4.87 11.67 12.24
C ALA A 94 3.92 12.90 12.24
N LYS A 95 4.22 13.92 13.05
CA LYS A 95 3.45 15.17 13.09
C LYS A 95 3.45 15.92 11.75
N ASP A 96 4.56 15.91 11.01
CA ASP A 96 4.65 16.57 9.71
C ASP A 96 3.73 15.88 8.69
N ILE A 97 3.64 14.56 8.78
CA ILE A 97 2.82 13.72 7.92
C ILE A 97 1.33 13.96 8.23
N VAL A 98 0.97 14.02 9.51
CA VAL A 98 -0.38 14.41 9.95
C VAL A 98 -0.74 15.80 9.44
N ALA A 99 0.18 16.76 9.53
CA ALA A 99 -0.05 18.12 9.04
C ALA A 99 -0.32 18.15 7.53
N MET A 100 0.49 17.41 6.74
CA MET A 100 0.25 17.28 5.30
C MET A 100 -1.09 16.59 5.00
N LYS A 101 -1.47 15.56 5.78
CA LYS A 101 -2.76 14.88 5.60
C LYS A 101 -3.93 15.81 5.89
N LYS A 102 -3.85 16.61 6.97
CA LYS A 102 -4.83 17.65 7.31
C LYS A 102 -4.90 18.77 6.28
N ALA A 103 -3.79 19.08 5.62
CA ALA A 103 -3.74 20.01 4.49
C ALA A 103 -4.32 19.43 3.18
N GLY A 104 -4.91 18.23 3.22
CA GLY A 104 -5.55 17.61 2.06
C GLY A 104 -4.58 16.96 1.07
N VAL A 105 -3.31 16.77 1.44
CA VAL A 105 -2.35 16.06 0.59
C VAL A 105 -2.62 14.56 0.66
N ASP A 106 -2.88 13.94 -0.49
CA ASP A 106 -3.10 12.50 -0.58
C ASP A 106 -1.79 11.70 -0.46
N TRP A 107 -1.93 10.43 -0.06
CA TRP A 107 -0.79 9.55 0.23
C TRP A 107 0.22 9.40 -0.92
N PRO A 108 -0.19 9.25 -2.19
CA PRO A 108 0.76 9.15 -3.30
C PRO A 108 1.56 10.44 -3.50
N ASP A 109 0.89 11.59 -3.43
CA ASP A 109 1.54 12.90 -3.57
C ASP A 109 2.48 13.19 -2.40
N MET A 110 2.08 12.78 -1.20
CA MET A 110 2.91 12.87 -0.01
C MET A 110 4.15 11.98 -0.16
N ALA A 111 4.00 10.75 -0.66
CA ALA A 111 5.13 9.86 -0.93
C ALA A 111 6.09 10.48 -1.94
N ALA A 112 5.58 11.08 -3.02
CA ALA A 112 6.40 11.78 -4.01
C ALA A 112 7.16 12.97 -3.39
N LYS A 113 6.47 13.84 -2.64
CA LYS A 113 7.07 15.02 -1.97
C LYS A 113 8.16 14.61 -0.96
N MET A 114 7.96 13.48 -0.29
CA MET A 114 8.89 12.97 0.73
C MET A 114 9.93 12.00 0.15
N LYS A 115 9.93 11.77 -1.17
CA LYS A 115 10.80 10.80 -1.86
C LYS A 115 10.71 9.37 -1.29
N ILE A 116 9.52 8.99 -0.82
CA ILE A 116 9.23 7.66 -0.32
C ILE A 116 8.93 6.73 -1.50
N ASN A 117 9.53 5.54 -1.50
CA ASN A 117 9.15 4.48 -2.43
C ASN A 117 7.79 3.90 -2.01
N LEU A 118 6.75 4.17 -2.80
CA LEU A 118 5.38 3.75 -2.49
C LEU A 118 5.24 2.23 -2.36
N LYS A 119 5.99 1.46 -3.15
CA LYS A 119 6.01 -0.01 -3.06
C LYS A 119 6.56 -0.49 -1.72
N ALA A 120 7.57 0.20 -1.17
CA ALA A 120 8.11 -0.11 0.15
C ALA A 120 7.09 0.23 1.25
N ALA A 121 6.39 1.36 1.12
CA ALA A 121 5.32 1.74 2.05
C ALA A 121 4.15 0.72 2.03
N VAL A 122 3.69 0.32 0.84
CA VAL A 122 2.65 -0.72 0.69
C VAL A 122 3.09 -2.02 1.35
N LYS A 123 4.35 -2.43 1.15
CA LYS A 123 4.91 -3.63 1.77
C LYS A 123 4.88 -3.53 3.30
N GLU A 124 5.40 -2.46 3.90
CA GLU A 124 5.41 -2.32 5.36
C GLU A 124 4.00 -2.25 5.97
N VAL A 125 3.06 -1.55 5.34
CA VAL A 125 1.66 -1.52 5.80
C VAL A 125 1.03 -2.91 5.74
N LYS A 126 1.37 -3.70 4.71
CA LYS A 126 0.91 -5.08 4.56
C LYS A 126 1.55 -6.01 5.59
N ASP A 127 2.84 -5.85 5.85
CA ASP A 127 3.60 -6.61 6.85
C ASP A 127 3.02 -6.39 8.25
N PHE A 128 2.74 -5.13 8.63
CA PHE A 128 1.98 -4.80 9.85
C PHE A 128 0.63 -5.53 9.90
N ARG A 129 -0.16 -5.49 8.81
CA ARG A 129 -1.47 -6.15 8.76
C ARG A 129 -1.36 -7.65 9.03
N LEU A 130 -0.33 -8.30 8.46
CA LEU A 130 -0.07 -9.72 8.62
C LEU A 130 0.59 -10.06 9.97
N GLY A 131 1.12 -9.06 10.69
CA GLY A 131 1.87 -9.29 11.93
C GLY A 131 3.28 -9.82 11.67
N ILE A 132 3.85 -9.49 10.51
CA ILE A 132 5.22 -9.81 10.14
C ILE A 132 6.03 -8.56 10.42
N GLY A 133 6.87 -8.58 11.46
CA GLY A 133 7.66 -7.43 11.92
C GLY A 133 8.65 -7.87 12.97
#